data_AF-A0A2D7YN59-F1
#
_entry.id   AF-A0A2D7YN59-F1
#
_cell.length_a   1.000
_cell.length_b   1.000
_cell.length_c   1.000
_cell.angle_alpha   90.00
_cell.angle_beta   90.00
_cell.angle_gamma   90.00
#
_symmetry.space_group_name_H-M   'P 1'
#
loop_
_entity.id
_entity.type
_entity.pdbx_description
1 polymer ?
#
loop_
_entity_poly.entity_id
_entity_poly.type
_entity_poly.pdbx_seq_one_letter_code
_entity_poly.pdbx_strand_id
1 'polypeptide(L)'
;MIVETDGYIELVQYLTGQLPLFAQNKGATSTADYTLRELLEEKLGESMMAVFEQNDLEQETRLDIVREADAIMYDLEEVLSSVLNNHPTAEQEEFVLEFVGLVKNLFDQKLNH
;
A
#
# COMPACT_ATOMS: atom_id res chain seq x y z
N MET A 1 7.46 -0.11 -15.43
CA MET A 1 6.44 0.29 -14.43
C MET A 1 7.02 0.13 -13.03
N ILE A 2 6.50 0.78 -11.98
CA ILE A 2 6.99 0.58 -10.59
C ILE A 2 6.79 -0.87 -10.18
N VAL A 3 5.65 -1.45 -10.55
CA VAL A 3 5.33 -2.86 -10.26
C VAL A 3 6.30 -3.87 -10.90
N GLU A 4 7.15 -3.43 -11.83
CA GLU A 4 8.18 -4.25 -12.49
C GLU A 4 9.59 -4.01 -11.91
N THR A 5 9.74 -3.13 -10.93
CA THR A 5 11.03 -2.82 -10.32
C THR A 5 11.42 -3.84 -9.26
N ASP A 6 12.72 -4.08 -9.11
CA ASP A 6 13.25 -4.93 -8.02
C ASP A 6 12.78 -4.42 -6.65
N GLY A 7 12.72 -3.10 -6.47
CA GLY A 7 12.22 -2.48 -5.24
C GLY A 7 10.77 -2.86 -4.92
N TYR A 8 9.89 -2.91 -5.92
CA TYR A 8 8.52 -3.35 -5.70
C TYR A 8 8.43 -4.85 -5.38
N ILE A 9 9.22 -5.68 -6.07
CA ILE A 9 9.31 -7.12 -5.77
C ILE A 9 9.75 -7.34 -4.33
N GLU A 10 10.72 -6.57 -3.83
CA GLU A 10 11.15 -6.60 -2.43
C GLU A 10 10.04 -6.19 -1.46
N LEU A 11 9.21 -5.19 -1.80
CA LEU A 11 8.05 -4.83 -0.97
C LEU A 11 7.02 -5.94 -0.91
N VAL A 12 6.69 -6.58 -2.03
CA VAL A 12 5.78 -7.73 -2.02
C VAL A 12 6.36 -8.87 -1.18
N GLN A 13 7.67 -9.13 -1.26
CA GLN A 13 8.33 -10.10 -0.40
C GLN A 13 8.23 -9.70 1.09
N TYR A 14 8.45 -8.43 1.42
CA TYR A 14 8.28 -7.91 2.78
C TYR A 14 6.86 -8.17 3.31
N LEU A 15 5.83 -7.85 2.50
CA LEU A 15 4.44 -8.15 2.82
C LEU A 15 4.20 -9.65 3.05
N THR A 16 4.70 -10.51 2.15
CA THR A 16 4.52 -11.97 2.30
C THR A 16 5.15 -12.49 3.58
N GLY A 17 6.29 -11.93 4.01
CA GLY A 17 6.94 -12.24 5.27
C GLY A 17 6.13 -11.85 6.51
N GLN A 18 5.28 -10.84 6.39
CA GLN A 18 4.39 -10.36 7.45
C GLN A 18 2.96 -10.92 7.38
N LEU A 19 2.64 -11.82 6.45
CA LEU A 19 1.32 -12.49 6.41
C LEU A 19 0.86 -13.11 7.74
N PRO A 20 1.75 -13.68 8.60
CA PRO A 20 1.35 -14.16 9.91
C PRO A 20 0.73 -13.09 10.83
N LEU A 21 1.06 -11.80 10.64
CA LEU A 21 0.44 -10.69 11.36
C LEU A 21 -1.06 -10.57 11.02
N PHE A 22 -1.40 -10.81 9.75
CA PHE A 22 -2.77 -10.73 9.24
C PHE A 22 -3.59 -11.98 9.54
N ALA A 23 -2.94 -13.13 9.74
CA ALA A 23 -3.61 -14.36 10.14
C ALA A 23 -4.06 -14.35 11.62
N GLN A 24 -3.50 -13.49 12.46
CA GLN A 24 -3.73 -13.42 13.90
C GLN A 24 -5.00 -12.64 14.30
N ASN A 25 -6.14 -12.91 13.66
CA ASN A 25 -7.41 -12.24 14.01
C ASN A 25 -8.23 -13.00 15.08
N LYS A 26 -7.73 -14.11 15.61
CA LYS A 26 -8.42 -14.87 16.67
C LYS A 26 -8.07 -14.32 18.05
N GLY A 27 -8.68 -13.19 18.42
CA GLY A 27 -8.70 -12.71 19.81
C GLY A 27 -8.19 -11.28 20.04
N ALA A 28 -7.67 -10.61 19.02
CA ALA A 28 -7.37 -9.18 19.09
C ALA A 28 -8.67 -8.38 18.86
N THR A 29 -9.04 -7.54 19.83
CA THR A 29 -10.18 -6.64 19.70
C THR A 29 -9.79 -5.50 18.76
N SER A 30 -10.20 -5.57 17.49
CA SER A 30 -10.13 -4.40 16.62
C SER A 30 -11.18 -3.37 17.07
N THR A 31 -10.79 -2.11 17.14
CA THR A 31 -11.68 -0.97 17.41
C THR A 31 -11.90 -0.11 16.18
N ALA A 32 -11.29 -0.45 15.04
CA ALA A 32 -11.44 0.28 13.79
C ALA A 32 -12.89 0.13 13.27
N ASP A 33 -13.46 1.22 12.78
CA ASP A 33 -14.77 1.25 12.12
C ASP A 33 -14.66 1.06 10.60
N TYR A 34 -13.43 0.92 10.09
CA TYR A 34 -13.09 0.62 8.71
C TYR A 34 -12.43 -0.75 8.57
N THR A 35 -12.42 -1.27 7.35
CA THR A 35 -11.80 -2.53 6.94
C THR A 35 -10.35 -2.32 6.52
N LEU A 36 -9.57 -3.41 6.50
CA LEU A 36 -8.20 -3.37 5.99
C LEU A 36 -8.14 -2.90 4.53
N ARG A 37 -9.14 -3.26 3.72
CA ARG A 37 -9.31 -2.75 2.35
C ARG A 37 -9.42 -1.23 2.32
N GLU A 38 -10.37 -0.66 3.07
CA GLU A 38 -10.59 0.78 3.11
C GLU A 38 -9.34 1.53 3.58
N LEU A 39 -8.63 0.99 4.57
CA LEU A 39 -7.35 1.55 5.03
C LEU A 39 -6.30 1.57 3.92
N LEU A 40 -6.13 0.48 3.17
CA LEU A 40 -5.17 0.40 2.07
C LEU A 40 -5.50 1.39 0.95
N GLU A 41 -6.77 1.45 0.55
CA GLU A 41 -7.25 2.39 -0.48
C GLU A 41 -6.99 3.85 -0.06
N GLU A 42 -7.35 4.20 1.19
CA GLU A 42 -7.13 5.53 1.74
C GLU A 42 -5.64 5.90 1.76
N LYS A 43 -4.80 5.02 2.30
CA LYS A 43 -3.37 5.32 2.46
C LYS A 43 -2.62 5.35 1.15
N LEU A 44 -2.93 4.47 0.19
CA LEU A 44 -2.39 4.57 -1.16
C LEU A 44 -2.82 5.87 -1.85
N GLY A 45 -4.09 6.27 -1.67
CA GLY A 45 -4.60 7.55 -2.15
C GLY A 45 -3.85 8.75 -1.58
N GLU A 46 -3.69 8.81 -0.26
CA GLU A 46 -2.91 9.84 0.44
C GLU A 46 -1.46 9.89 -0.05
N SER A 47 -0.83 8.72 -0.24
CA SER A 47 0.54 8.60 -0.75
C SER A 47 0.68 9.22 -2.14
N MET A 48 -0.24 8.90 -3.06
CA MET A 48 -0.24 9.51 -4.41
C MET A 48 -0.39 11.03 -4.35
N MET A 49 -1.34 11.52 -3.55
CA MET A 49 -1.57 12.95 -3.39
C MET A 49 -0.31 13.65 -2.85
N ALA A 50 0.36 13.04 -1.87
CA ALA A 50 1.62 13.56 -1.33
C ALA A 50 2.73 13.61 -2.40
N VAL A 51 2.83 12.60 -3.28
CA VAL A 51 3.76 12.62 -4.41
C VAL A 51 3.45 13.77 -5.38
N PHE A 52 2.18 13.98 -5.69
CA PHE A 52 1.73 15.05 -6.60
C PHE A 52 1.93 16.46 -6.02
N GLU A 53 1.84 16.62 -4.71
CA GLU A 53 2.08 17.90 -4.04
C GLU A 53 3.57 18.22 -3.92
N GLN A 54 4.42 17.19 -3.77
CA GLN A 54 5.86 17.34 -3.61
C GLN A 54 6.60 17.57 -4.94
N ASN A 55 6.01 17.18 -6.07
CA ASN A 55 6.64 17.21 -7.38
C ASN A 55 5.77 17.95 -8.39
N ASP A 56 6.36 18.83 -9.21
CA ASP A 56 5.64 19.49 -10.30
C ASP A 56 5.54 18.54 -11.51
N LEU A 57 4.53 17.68 -11.50
CA LEU A 57 4.34 16.62 -12.50
C LEU A 57 3.38 17.03 -13.61
N GLU A 58 3.74 16.70 -14.85
CA GLU A 58 2.84 16.76 -15.99
C GLU A 58 1.65 15.80 -15.84
N GLN A 59 0.55 16.10 -16.53
CA GLN A 59 -0.68 15.31 -16.45
C GLN A 59 -0.47 13.84 -16.81
N GLU A 60 0.36 13.56 -17.81
CA GLU A 60 0.66 12.18 -18.25
C GLU A 60 1.32 11.37 -17.12
N THR A 61 2.35 11.92 -16.47
CA THR A 61 3.03 11.29 -15.33
C THR A 61 2.08 11.04 -14.16
N ARG A 62 1.15 11.98 -13.88
CA ARG A 62 0.14 11.78 -12.84
C ARG A 62 -0.79 10.62 -13.15
N LEU A 63 -1.24 10.50 -14.40
CA LEU A 63 -2.09 9.39 -14.83
C LEU A 63 -1.37 8.04 -14.77
N ASP A 64 -0.07 8.02 -15.08
CA ASP A 64 0.74 6.81 -14.94
C ASP A 64 0.90 6.41 -13.47
N ILE A 65 1.11 7.36 -12.56
CA ILE A 65 1.16 7.08 -11.11
C ILE A 65 -0.17 6.49 -10.61
N VAL A 66 -1.31 7.02 -11.07
CA VAL A 66 -2.63 6.46 -10.71
C VAL A 66 -2.76 5.01 -11.18
N ARG A 67 -2.37 4.70 -12.43
CA ARG A 67 -2.42 3.33 -12.95
C ARG A 67 -1.51 2.38 -12.18
N GLU A 68 -0.35 2.86 -11.75
CA GLU A 68 0.60 2.08 -10.97
C GLU A 68 0.04 1.81 -9.57
N ALA A 69 -0.59 2.81 -8.93
CA ALA A 69 -1.26 2.60 -7.65
C ALA A 69 -2.44 1.62 -7.74
N ASP A 70 -3.22 1.66 -8.82
CA ASP A 70 -4.29 0.69 -9.07
C ASP A 70 -3.73 -0.74 -9.20
N ALA A 71 -2.60 -0.90 -9.92
CA ALA A 71 -1.93 -2.19 -10.05
C ALA A 71 -1.38 -2.69 -8.71
N ILE A 72 -0.79 -1.80 -7.91
CA ILE A 72 -0.32 -2.11 -6.56
C ILE A 72 -1.49 -2.58 -5.69
N MET A 73 -2.61 -1.85 -5.69
CA MET A 73 -3.80 -2.23 -4.92
C MET A 73 -4.30 -3.61 -5.35
N TYR A 74 -4.37 -3.89 -6.65
CA TYR A 74 -4.76 -5.21 -7.16
C TYR A 74 -3.88 -6.35 -6.63
N ASP A 75 -2.56 -6.17 -6.63
CA ASP A 75 -1.61 -7.17 -6.10
C ASP A 75 -1.81 -7.36 -4.58
N LEU A 76 -2.02 -6.28 -3.83
CA LEU A 76 -2.33 -6.35 -2.40
C LEU A 76 -3.64 -7.08 -2.13
N GLU A 77 -4.66 -6.84 -2.97
CA GLU A 77 -5.93 -7.53 -2.86
C GLU A 77 -5.79 -9.04 -3.09
N GLU A 78 -4.92 -9.45 -4.01
CA GLU A 78 -4.64 -10.86 -4.26
C GLU A 78 -3.95 -11.50 -3.05
N VAL A 79 -2.87 -10.87 -2.57
CA VAL A 79 -2.06 -11.37 -1.44
C VAL A 79 -2.86 -11.42 -0.14
N LEU A 80 -3.71 -10.43 0.12
CA LEU A 80 -4.48 -10.29 1.36
C LEU A 80 -5.95 -10.72 1.21
N SER A 81 -6.32 -11.38 0.12
CA SER A 81 -7.71 -11.73 -0.24
C SER A 81 -8.55 -12.34 0.89
N SER A 82 -7.94 -13.10 1.80
CA SER A 82 -8.64 -13.74 2.93
C SER A 82 -8.91 -12.85 4.14
N VAL A 83 -8.31 -11.66 4.21
CA VAL A 83 -8.32 -10.78 5.39
C VAL A 83 -8.79 -9.35 5.13
N LEU A 84 -8.91 -8.91 3.87
CA LEU A 84 -9.24 -7.53 3.47
C LEU A 84 -10.52 -6.98 4.12
N ASN A 85 -11.52 -7.83 4.35
CA ASN A 85 -12.81 -7.41 4.91
C ASN A 85 -12.84 -7.44 6.44
N ASN A 86 -11.72 -7.78 7.10
CA ASN A 86 -11.60 -7.71 8.54
C ASN A 86 -11.24 -6.28 8.95
N HIS A 87 -11.66 -5.90 10.16
CA HIS A 87 -11.21 -4.67 10.79
C HIS A 87 -9.76 -4.86 11.28
N PRO A 88 -8.82 -3.97 10.91
CA PRO A 88 -7.43 -4.14 11.24
C PRO A 88 -7.18 -3.98 12.74
N THR A 89 -6.15 -4.65 13.26
CA THR A 89 -5.60 -4.35 14.59
C THR A 89 -4.64 -3.15 14.50
N ALA A 90 -4.29 -2.55 15.64
CA ALA A 90 -3.31 -1.46 15.67
C ALA A 90 -1.96 -1.83 15.03
N GLU A 91 -1.50 -3.08 15.22
CA GLU A 91 -0.26 -3.57 14.61
C GLU A 91 -0.39 -3.72 13.07
N GLN A 92 -1.57 -4.15 12.60
CA GLN A 92 -1.86 -4.22 11.15
C GLN A 92 -1.96 -2.82 10.54
N GLU A 93 -2.55 -1.85 11.24
CA GLU A 93 -2.56 -0.44 10.83
C GLU A 93 -1.15 0.13 10.72
N GLU A 94 -0.31 -0.07 11.74
CA GLU A 94 1.09 0.38 11.75
C GLU A 94 1.88 -0.21 10.57
N PHE A 95 1.71 -1.51 10.32
CA PHE A 95 2.33 -2.16 9.17
C PHE A 95 1.87 -1.55 7.85
N VAL A 96 0.56 -1.28 7.67
CA VAL A 96 0.04 -0.68 6.44
C VAL A 96 0.63 0.71 6.22
N LEU A 97 0.73 1.53 7.27
CA LEU A 97 1.34 2.85 7.18
C LEU A 97 2.81 2.78 6.76
N GLU A 98 3.57 1.85 7.35
CA GLU A 98 4.97 1.61 6.97
C GLU A 98 5.06 1.17 5.51
N PHE A 99 4.30 0.14 5.13
CA PHE A 99 4.31 -0.43 3.78
C PHE A 99 3.99 0.61 2.72
N VAL A 100 2.94 1.40 2.91
CA VAL A 100 2.56 2.48 1.98
C VAL A 100 3.62 3.57 1.93
N GLY A 101 4.27 3.88 3.06
CA GLY A 101 5.43 4.78 3.08
C GLY A 101 6.59 4.27 2.22
N LEU A 102 6.86 2.97 2.24
CA LEU A 102 7.86 2.36 1.36
C LEU A 102 7.46 2.42 -0.12
N VAL A 103 6.18 2.20 -0.43
CA VAL A 103 5.64 2.38 -1.80
C VAL A 103 5.85 3.82 -2.27
N LYS A 104 5.56 4.82 -1.42
CA LYS A 104 5.83 6.23 -1.73
C LYS A 104 7.29 6.46 -2.09
N ASN A 105 8.21 5.89 -1.31
CA ASN A 105 9.64 6.02 -1.58
C ASN A 105 10.03 5.48 -2.96
N LEU A 106 9.38 4.43 -3.46
CA LEU A 106 9.60 3.94 -4.83
C LEU A 106 9.14 4.94 -5.89
N PHE A 107 7.99 5.59 -5.68
CA PHE A 107 7.53 6.68 -6.54
C PHE A 107 8.52 7.84 -6.54
N ASP A 108 8.94 8.30 -5.36
CA ASP A 108 9.90 9.40 -5.23
C ASP A 108 11.24 9.07 -5.89
N GLN A 109 11.75 7.85 -5.73
CA GLN A 109 12.98 7.40 -6.39
C GLN A 109 12.86 7.41 -7.91
N LYS A 110 11.73 6.95 -8.45
CA LYS A 110 11.48 6.95 -9.90
C LYS A 110 11.36 8.37 -10.48
N LEU A 111 10.86 9.33 -9.71
CA LEU A 111 10.70 10.73 -10.14
C LEU A 111 11.97 11.57 -10.02
N ASN A 112 12.86 11.22 -9.09
CA ASN A 112 14.12 11.93 -8.87
C ASN A 112 15.27 11.41 -9.76
N HIS A 113 15.01 10.47 -10.66
CA HIS A 113 15.95 9.86 -11.60
C HIS A 113 15.57 10.16 -13.06
#